data_AF-X1AP91-F1
#
_entry.id   AF-X1AP91-F1
#
_cell.length_a   1.000
_cell.length_b   1.000
_cell.length_c   1.000
_cell.angle_alpha   90.00
_cell.angle_beta   90.00
_cell.angle_gamma   90.00
#
_symmetry.space_group_name_H-M   'P 1'
#
loop_
_entity.id
_entity.type
_entity.pdbx_description
1 polymer ?
#
loop_
_entity_poly.entity_id
_entity_poly.type
_entity_poly.pdbx_seq_one_letter_code
_entity_poly.pdbx_strand_id
1 'polypeptide(L)'
;MKPTGKSMVLSGVLETGIMYPYDQNLKTVLEYSNVLDITKAWRVKDFKVWLKSTPEEIGIANWGYMAIRYQLNTDSMVRADFWDAADNRAIAFGEVSYGMNSYNDKQTFGQPTPATLLQYNQHIQPDHTIQNQLDLAAEVVFPEAGGMLVDLNYIIYLE
;
A
#
# COMPACT_ATOMS: atom_id res chain seq x y z
N MET A 1 16.71 -19.41 6.37
CA MET A 1 17.23 -19.70 5.01
C MET A 1 18.56 -18.96 4.86
N LYS A 2 19.60 -19.53 4.21
CA LYS A 2 20.85 -18.76 3.97
C LYS A 2 20.59 -17.70 2.88
N PRO A 3 21.06 -16.46 3.03
CA PRO A 3 20.90 -15.43 2.00
C PRO A 3 21.50 -15.91 0.68
N THR A 4 20.74 -15.84 -0.42
CA THR A 4 21.22 -16.29 -1.74
C THR A 4 22.14 -15.25 -2.40
N GLY A 5 22.17 -14.03 -1.86
CA GLY A 5 22.88 -12.88 -2.44
C GLY A 5 22.20 -12.30 -3.68
N LYS A 6 21.03 -12.84 -4.08
CA LYS A 6 20.23 -12.33 -5.18
C LYS A 6 19.20 -11.34 -4.62
N SER A 7 18.95 -10.27 -5.36
CA SER A 7 17.91 -9.30 -5.03
C SER A 7 16.99 -9.09 -6.21
N MET A 8 15.70 -8.84 -5.95
CA MET A 8 14.70 -8.52 -6.96
C MET A 8 13.89 -7.31 -6.52
N VAL A 9 13.45 -6.50 -7.48
CA VAL A 9 12.56 -5.36 -7.24
C VAL A 9 11.30 -5.56 -8.07
N LEU A 10 10.15 -5.50 -7.42
CA LEU A 10 8.84 -5.55 -8.05
C LEU A 10 8.18 -4.18 -7.87
N SER A 11 7.87 -3.49 -8.97
CA SER A 11 7.20 -2.18 -8.92
C SER A 11 6.04 -2.12 -9.90
N GLY A 12 5.09 -1.22 -9.62
CA GLY A 12 3.94 -1.04 -10.49
C GLY A 12 2.93 -0.04 -9.93
N VAL A 13 1.74 -0.08 -10.50
CA VAL A 13 0.60 0.76 -10.12
C VAL A 13 -0.58 -0.12 -9.72
N LEU A 14 -1.24 0.24 -8.64
CA LEU A 14 -2.50 -0.33 -8.13
C LEU A 14 -3.58 0.75 -8.25
N GLU A 15 -4.61 0.51 -9.04
CA GLU A 15 -5.81 1.34 -9.06
C GLU A 15 -6.67 0.98 -7.84
N THR A 16 -7.13 1.97 -7.08
CA THR A 16 -8.00 1.74 -5.92
C THR A 16 -9.03 2.85 -5.72
N GLY A 17 -10.14 2.53 -5.06
CA GLY A 17 -11.19 3.49 -4.74
C GLY A 17 -10.97 4.24 -3.44
N ILE A 18 -11.35 5.51 -3.40
CA ILE A 18 -11.49 6.29 -2.17
C ILE A 18 -12.81 5.92 -1.50
N MET A 19 -12.73 5.48 -0.24
CA MET A 19 -13.86 5.36 0.67
C MET A 19 -15.05 4.51 0.19
N TYR A 20 -14.78 3.41 -0.53
CA TYR A 20 -15.67 2.27 -0.50
C TYR A 20 -15.18 1.34 0.61
N PRO A 21 -15.83 1.28 1.80
CA PRO A 21 -15.47 0.30 2.83
C PRO A 21 -15.60 -1.15 2.32
N TYR A 22 -16.19 -1.29 1.12
CA TYR A 22 -16.39 -2.51 0.35
C TYR A 22 -15.50 -2.66 -0.90
N ASP A 23 -14.47 -1.84 -1.14
CA ASP A 23 -13.48 -2.06 -2.22
C ASP A 23 -12.05 -2.08 -1.65
N GLN A 24 -11.63 -3.28 -1.26
CA GLN A 24 -10.21 -3.56 -1.05
C GLN A 24 -9.67 -3.99 -2.40
N ASN A 25 -8.84 -3.16 -3.03
CA ASN A 25 -8.24 -3.54 -4.31
C ASN A 25 -7.04 -4.44 -4.02
N LEU A 26 -7.18 -5.69 -4.44
CA LEU A 26 -6.14 -6.72 -4.35
C LEU A 26 -5.42 -6.82 -5.68
N LYS A 27 -4.10 -6.77 -5.63
CA LYS A 27 -3.24 -6.98 -6.79
C LYS A 27 -2.22 -8.05 -6.48
N THR A 28 -2.26 -9.14 -7.23
CA THR A 28 -1.19 -10.14 -7.24
C THR A 28 0.03 -9.55 -7.94
N VAL A 29 1.12 -9.40 -7.18
CA VAL A 29 2.38 -8.80 -7.64
C VAL A 29 3.36 -9.87 -8.10
N LEU A 30 3.37 -11.02 -7.42
CA LEU A 30 4.19 -12.18 -7.76
C LEU A 30 3.34 -13.44 -7.58
N GLU A 31 3.45 -14.38 -8.51
CA GLU A 31 2.84 -15.69 -8.40
C GLU A 31 3.86 -16.74 -8.84
N TYR A 32 4.07 -17.78 -8.04
CA TYR A 32 4.87 -18.92 -8.46
C TYR A 32 4.00 -19.90 -9.23
N SER A 33 4.41 -20.19 -10.46
CA SER A 33 3.76 -21.23 -11.29
C SER A 33 3.92 -22.65 -10.74
N ASN A 34 4.79 -22.87 -9.73
CA ASN A 34 5.01 -24.17 -9.11
C ASN A 34 5.54 -24.01 -7.67
N VAL A 35 4.70 -24.34 -6.68
CA VAL A 35 4.90 -24.09 -5.24
C VAL A 35 6.07 -24.90 -4.62
N LEU A 36 6.45 -26.02 -5.25
CA LEU A 36 7.46 -26.94 -4.70
C LEU A 36 8.92 -26.51 -4.92
N ASP A 37 9.19 -25.44 -5.67
CA ASP A 37 10.55 -24.98 -5.94
C ASP A 37 11.05 -24.02 -4.84
N ILE A 38 11.30 -24.58 -3.65
CA ILE A 38 11.79 -23.84 -2.47
C ILE A 38 13.14 -23.13 -2.70
N THR A 39 13.84 -23.45 -3.79
CA THR A 39 15.10 -22.79 -4.18
C THR A 39 14.88 -21.38 -4.76
N LYS A 40 13.64 -21.02 -5.10
CA LYS A 40 13.25 -19.72 -5.65
C LYS A 40 12.49 -18.84 -4.66
N ALA A 41 12.50 -19.19 -3.39
CA ALA A 41 11.75 -18.47 -2.38
C ALA A 41 12.37 -17.09 -2.10
N TRP A 42 11.55 -16.04 -2.13
CA TRP A 42 11.97 -14.66 -1.89
C TRP A 42 11.51 -14.20 -0.50
N ARG A 43 12.33 -13.39 0.18
CA ARG A 43 11.94 -12.69 1.41
C ARG A 43 11.68 -11.22 1.13
N VAL A 44 10.62 -10.67 1.72
CA VAL A 44 10.36 -9.22 1.66
C VAL A 44 11.33 -8.49 2.58
N LYS A 45 12.09 -7.55 2.00
CA LYS A 45 13.06 -6.72 2.72
C LYS A 45 12.46 -5.36 3.09
N ASP A 46 11.83 -4.71 2.11
CA ASP A 46 11.26 -3.39 2.24
C ASP A 46 10.09 -3.26 1.26
N PHE A 47 9.14 -2.40 1.61
CA PHE A 47 7.93 -2.20 0.82
C PHE A 47 7.41 -0.79 0.96
N LYS A 48 7.08 -0.13 -0.16
CA LYS A 48 6.53 1.22 -0.15
C LYS A 48 5.33 1.35 -1.06
N VAL A 49 4.35 2.13 -0.60
CA VAL A 49 3.15 2.53 -1.36
C VAL A 49 2.96 4.04 -1.21
N TRP A 50 2.61 4.73 -2.30
CA TRP A 50 2.33 6.16 -2.28
C TRP A 50 1.39 6.53 -3.43
N LEU A 51 0.75 7.70 -3.34
CA LEU A 51 -0.05 8.21 -4.46
C LEU A 51 0.81 8.46 -5.70
N LYS A 52 0.33 8.02 -6.86
CA LYS A 52 0.97 8.30 -8.14
C LYS A 52 0.79 9.75 -8.57
N SER A 53 -0.42 10.27 -8.39
CA SER A 53 -0.80 11.62 -8.74
C SER A 53 -0.90 12.49 -7.51
N THR A 54 -0.67 13.78 -7.69
CA THR A 54 -0.93 14.78 -6.65
C THR A 54 -2.44 14.84 -6.36
N PRO A 55 -2.86 15.26 -5.16
CA PRO A 55 -4.28 15.36 -4.86
C PRO A 55 -5.06 16.33 -5.77
N GLU A 56 -4.38 17.37 -6.28
CA GLU A 56 -4.96 18.30 -7.24
C GLU A 56 -5.28 17.63 -8.59
N GLU A 57 -4.36 16.79 -9.09
CA GLU A 57 -4.54 16.04 -10.36
C GLU A 57 -5.67 15.02 -10.29
N ILE A 58 -5.91 14.43 -9.12
CA ILE A 58 -7.02 13.51 -8.90
C ILE A 58 -8.34 14.23 -8.60
N GLY A 59 -8.36 15.56 -8.54
CA GLY A 59 -9.58 16.35 -8.34
C GLY A 59 -10.05 16.45 -6.89
N ILE A 60 -9.19 16.15 -5.91
CA ILE A 60 -9.49 16.42 -4.50
C ILE A 60 -9.18 17.89 -4.21
N ALA A 61 -10.22 18.72 -4.31
CA ALA A 61 -10.15 20.16 -4.05
C ALA A 61 -10.26 20.54 -2.56
N ASN A 62 -10.42 19.55 -1.68
CA ASN A 62 -10.89 19.74 -0.33
C ASN A 62 -9.82 19.54 0.76
N TRP A 63 -10.18 20.09 1.92
CA TRP A 63 -9.38 20.20 3.13
C TRP A 63 -9.50 18.93 3.96
N GLY A 64 -8.39 18.32 4.36
CA GLY A 64 -8.49 17.15 5.22
C GLY A 64 -7.23 16.31 5.36
N TYR A 65 -7.44 15.11 5.88
CA TYR A 65 -6.43 14.08 6.03
C TYR A 65 -6.83 12.88 5.18
N MET A 66 -5.95 12.50 4.28
CA MET A 66 -6.08 11.29 3.48
C MET A 66 -5.07 10.27 4.00
N ALA A 67 -5.51 9.03 4.20
CA ALA A 67 -4.62 7.95 4.57
C ALA A 67 -4.71 6.81 3.54
N ILE A 68 -3.56 6.24 3.19
CA ILE A 68 -3.46 4.96 2.49
C ILE A 68 -3.12 3.93 3.55
N ARG A 69 -3.95 2.90 3.68
CA ARG A 69 -3.61 1.69 4.44
C ARG A 69 -3.28 0.59 3.46
N TYR A 70 -2.22 -0.18 3.73
CA TYR A 70 -1.79 -1.24 2.83
C TYR A 70 -1.25 -2.45 3.59
N GLN A 71 -1.42 -3.63 3.00
CA GLN A 71 -1.03 -4.91 3.56
C GLN A 71 -0.45 -5.80 2.44
N LEU A 72 0.63 -6.53 2.76
CA LEU A 72 1.17 -7.58 1.90
C LEU A 72 0.84 -8.95 2.45
N ASN A 73 0.43 -9.85 1.55
CA ASN A 73 0.05 -11.22 1.89
C ASN A 73 0.82 -12.23 1.05
N THR A 74 1.20 -13.35 1.65
CA THR A 74 1.89 -14.45 0.94
C THR A 74 0.96 -15.51 0.36
N ASP A 75 -0.34 -15.33 0.54
CA ASP A 75 -1.39 -16.20 0.02
C ASP A 75 -2.69 -15.40 -0.15
N SER A 76 -3.65 -16.02 -0.84
CA SER A 76 -5.02 -15.55 -0.94
C SER A 76 -5.63 -15.35 0.45
N MET A 77 -6.23 -14.18 0.64
CA MET A 77 -6.97 -13.82 1.85
C MET A 77 -8.38 -13.41 1.47
N VAL A 78 -9.36 -13.79 2.28
CA VAL A 78 -10.71 -13.26 2.12
C VAL A 78 -10.76 -11.87 2.72
N ARG A 79 -11.67 -11.05 2.19
CA ARG A 79 -11.87 -9.65 2.59
C ARG A 79 -11.94 -9.40 4.10
N ALA A 80 -12.56 -10.33 4.84
CA ALA A 80 -12.78 -10.21 6.27
C ALA A 80 -11.48 -10.33 7.10
N ASP A 81 -10.43 -10.91 6.52
CA ASP A 81 -9.17 -11.20 7.22
C ASP A 81 -8.12 -10.07 7.02
N PHE A 82 -8.42 -9.07 6.19
CA PHE A 82 -7.52 -7.92 6.02
C PHE A 82 -7.48 -7.08 7.29
N TRP A 83 -6.31 -6.49 7.52
CA TRP A 83 -5.98 -5.68 8.70
C TRP A 83 -5.91 -6.49 10.00
N ASP A 84 -5.97 -7.82 9.93
CA ASP A 84 -5.77 -8.71 11.08
C ASP A 84 -4.30 -9.15 11.19
N ALA A 85 -3.64 -8.70 12.26
CA ALA A 85 -2.26 -9.09 12.56
C ALA A 85 -2.14 -10.54 13.09
N ALA A 86 -3.25 -11.20 13.43
CA ALA A 86 -3.26 -12.60 13.84
C ALA A 86 -3.20 -13.56 12.65
N ASP A 87 -3.47 -13.10 11.43
CA ASP A 87 -3.37 -13.94 10.24
C ASP A 87 -1.91 -14.11 9.80
N ASN A 88 -1.45 -15.35 9.81
CA ASN A 88 -0.06 -15.67 9.44
C ASN A 88 0.24 -15.46 7.95
N ARG A 89 -0.78 -15.25 7.10
CA ARG A 89 -0.58 -14.90 5.68
C ARG A 89 -0.24 -13.43 5.50
N ALA A 90 -0.57 -12.57 6.47
CA ALA A 90 -0.35 -11.12 6.43
C ALA A 90 1.06 -10.78 6.94
N ILE A 91 1.96 -10.43 6.02
CA ILE A 91 3.40 -10.35 6.31
C ILE A 91 3.92 -8.93 6.42
N ALA A 92 3.14 -7.93 6.01
CA ALA A 92 3.47 -6.53 6.21
C ALA A 92 2.21 -5.68 6.28
N PHE A 93 2.29 -4.60 7.06
CA PHE A 93 1.26 -3.59 7.21
C PHE A 93 1.88 -2.21 7.09
N GLY A 94 1.15 -1.24 6.59
CA GLY A 94 1.61 0.13 6.63
C GLY A 94 0.50 1.14 6.43
N GLU A 95 0.83 2.38 6.79
CA GLU A 95 -0.05 3.53 6.65
C GLU A 95 0.77 4.74 6.18
N VAL A 96 0.32 5.36 5.09
CA VAL A 96 0.82 6.66 4.62
C VAL A 96 -0.27 7.68 4.84
N SER A 97 0.02 8.77 5.55
CA SER A 97 -0.92 9.87 5.75
C SER A 97 -0.46 11.14 5.04
N TYR A 98 -1.37 11.75 4.30
CA TYR A 98 -1.20 13.02 3.63
C TYR A 98 -2.07 14.08 4.30
N GLY A 99 -1.44 15.19 4.66
CA GLY A 99 -2.10 16.41 5.06
C GLY A 99 -2.43 17.20 3.82
N MET A 100 -3.72 17.44 3.61
CA MET A 100 -4.23 18.24 2.50
C MET A 100 -4.56 19.66 2.95
N ASN A 101 -4.03 20.07 4.11
CA ASN A 101 -4.28 21.36 4.74
C ASN A 101 -3.01 22.17 4.95
N SER A 102 -3.08 23.41 4.50
CA SER A 102 -2.38 24.52 5.11
C SER A 102 -3.00 24.82 6.50
N TYR A 103 -2.40 24.28 7.57
CA TYR A 103 -2.67 24.74 8.94
C TYR A 103 -1.65 25.76 9.43
N ASN A 104 -1.17 26.63 8.53
CA ASN A 104 -0.54 27.87 8.94
C ASN A 104 -1.58 28.97 8.81
N ASP A 105 -1.98 29.57 9.93
CA ASP A 105 -2.96 30.66 10.14
C ASP A 105 -2.73 31.96 9.32
N LYS A 106 -1.95 31.90 8.24
CA LYS A 106 -1.58 33.02 7.37
C LYS A 106 -1.70 32.71 5.87
N GLN A 107 -2.16 31.53 5.47
CA GLN A 107 -2.41 31.28 4.05
C GLN A 107 -3.78 31.79 3.63
N THR A 108 -3.82 32.45 2.47
CA THR A 108 -5.03 32.98 1.87
C THR A 108 -6.00 31.84 1.58
N PHE A 109 -7.22 31.96 2.11
CA PHE A 109 -8.34 31.06 1.81
C PHE A 109 -8.45 30.82 0.30
N GLY A 110 -8.50 29.56 -0.12
CA GLY A 110 -8.68 29.16 -1.53
C GLY A 110 -7.41 29.04 -2.37
N GLN A 111 -6.21 29.01 -1.78
CA GLN A 111 -4.99 28.63 -2.50
C GLN A 111 -4.78 27.10 -2.45
N PRO A 112 -4.53 26.43 -3.59
CA PRO A 112 -4.19 25.01 -3.61
C PRO A 112 -2.89 24.80 -2.82
N THR A 113 -2.92 23.91 -1.83
CA THR A 113 -1.73 23.51 -1.08
C THR A 113 -1.30 22.13 -1.55
N PRO A 114 -0.02 21.91 -1.89
CA PRO A 114 0.44 20.56 -2.22
C PRO A 114 0.23 19.62 -1.02
N ALA A 115 -0.16 18.36 -1.30
CA ALA A 115 -0.21 17.34 -0.26
C ALA A 115 1.14 17.26 0.44
N THR A 116 1.12 17.37 1.76
CA THR A 116 2.31 17.18 2.58
C THR A 116 2.25 15.79 3.18
N LEU A 117 3.30 14.99 2.99
CA LEU A 117 3.44 13.73 3.71
C LEU A 117 3.57 14.03 5.20
N LEU A 118 2.59 13.57 5.99
CA LEU A 118 2.57 13.77 7.44
C LEU A 118 3.20 12.59 8.17
N GLN A 119 2.88 11.39 7.70
CA GLN A 119 3.31 10.16 8.35
C GLN A 119 3.53 9.08 7.29
N TYR A 120 4.59 8.31 7.50
CA TYR A 120 4.86 7.08 6.80
C TYR A 120 5.25 6.04 7.85
N ASN A 121 4.43 5.01 8.03
CA ASN A 121 4.72 3.92 8.95
C ASN A 121 4.55 2.58 8.24
N GLN A 122 5.48 1.66 8.49
CA GLN A 122 5.44 0.31 7.96
C GLN A 122 5.96 -0.68 8.99
N HIS A 123 5.37 -1.86 8.98
CA HIS A 123 5.80 -3.01 9.74
C HIS A 123 5.88 -4.21 8.80
N ILE A 124 6.99 -4.94 8.84
CA ILE A 124 7.21 -6.14 8.05
C ILE A 124 7.58 -7.24 9.04
N GLN A 125 6.90 -8.38 8.97
CA GLN A 125 7.22 -9.53 9.78
C GLN A 125 8.65 -10.01 9.47
N PRO A 126 9.47 -10.29 10.48
CA PRO A 126 10.80 -10.79 10.25
C PRO A 126 10.75 -12.20 9.64
N ASP A 127 11.64 -12.46 8.68
CA ASP A 127 11.90 -13.79 8.13
C ASP A 127 10.73 -14.51 7.44
N HIS A 128 9.71 -13.79 7.00
CA HIS A 128 8.65 -14.40 6.20
C HIS A 128 9.10 -14.68 4.77
N THR A 129 8.86 -15.91 4.32
CA THR A 129 9.20 -16.36 2.96
C THR A 129 7.94 -16.42 2.10
N ILE A 130 8.01 -15.92 0.87
CA ILE A 130 6.90 -16.03 -0.10
C ILE A 130 6.89 -17.46 -0.65
N GLN A 131 5.77 -18.16 -0.48
CA GLN A 131 5.64 -19.57 -0.89
C GLN A 131 4.78 -19.77 -2.15
N ASN A 132 3.65 -19.06 -2.25
CA ASN A 132 2.67 -19.24 -3.33
C ASN A 132 2.57 -17.98 -4.20
N GLN A 133 2.09 -16.89 -3.60
CA GLN A 133 1.88 -15.62 -4.27
C GLN A 133 2.22 -14.47 -3.32
N LEU A 134 2.36 -13.28 -3.86
CA LEU A 134 2.48 -12.04 -3.10
C LEU A 134 1.39 -11.10 -3.57
N ASP A 135 0.42 -10.87 -2.70
CA ASP A 135 -0.69 -9.95 -2.95
C ASP A 135 -0.49 -8.65 -2.19
N LEU A 136 -0.79 -7.55 -2.86
CA LEU A 136 -0.91 -6.23 -2.26
C LEU A 136 -2.40 -5.88 -2.14
N ALA A 137 -2.85 -5.58 -0.93
CA ALA A 137 -4.10 -4.90 -0.70
C ALA A 137 -3.85 -3.47 -0.23
N ALA A 138 -4.64 -2.52 -0.73
CA ALA A 138 -4.64 -1.16 -0.24
C ALA A 138 -6.04 -0.56 -0.20
N GLU A 139 -6.25 0.30 0.78
CA GLU A 139 -7.45 1.09 0.98
C GLU A 139 -7.06 2.56 1.11
N VAL A 140 -7.80 3.45 0.44
CA VAL A 140 -7.65 4.89 0.61
C VAL A 140 -8.82 5.42 1.43
N VAL A 141 -8.48 5.93 2.61
CA VAL A 141 -9.41 6.50 3.57
C VAL A 141 -9.38 8.02 3.42
N PHE A 142 -10.46 8.58 2.87
CA PHE A 142 -10.65 10.02 2.80
C PHE A 142 -12.15 10.37 2.88
N PRO A 143 -12.58 11.14 3.89
CA PRO A 143 -14.00 11.31 4.25
C PRO A 143 -14.85 12.03 3.19
N GLU A 144 -14.23 12.81 2.29
CA GLU A 144 -14.96 13.76 1.45
C GLU A 144 -15.01 13.39 -0.05
N ALA A 145 -14.39 12.27 -0.46
CA ALA A 145 -14.28 11.89 -1.88
C ALA A 145 -14.66 10.42 -2.18
N GLY A 146 -15.72 9.93 -1.53
CA GLY A 146 -16.18 8.56 -1.75
C GLY A 146 -16.51 8.25 -3.22
N GLY A 147 -15.94 7.15 -3.74
CA GLY A 147 -16.21 6.63 -5.09
C GLY A 147 -15.24 7.07 -6.19
N MET A 148 -14.22 7.87 -5.88
CA MET A 148 -13.18 8.24 -6.84
C MET A 148 -12.11 7.15 -6.95
N LEU A 149 -11.67 6.82 -8.16
CA LEU A 149 -10.53 5.93 -8.39
C LEU A 149 -9.23 6.73 -8.36
N VAL A 150 -8.21 6.18 -7.71
CA VAL A 150 -6.87 6.73 -7.62
C VAL A 150 -5.82 5.67 -7.88
N ASP A 151 -4.70 6.10 -8.46
CA ASP A 151 -3.55 5.25 -8.69
C ASP A 151 -2.57 5.33 -7.53
N LEU A 152 -2.18 4.17 -6.98
CA LEU A 152 -1.12 4.01 -6.02
C LEU A 152 0.11 3.41 -6.69
N ASN A 153 1.25 4.06 -6.60
CA ASN A 153 2.53 3.44 -6.90
C ASN A 153 2.90 2.47 -5.78
N TYR A 154 3.55 1.38 -6.15
CA TYR A 154 4.19 0.48 -5.19
C TYR A 154 5.58 0.03 -5.64
N ILE A 155 6.44 -0.27 -4.68
CA ILE A 155 7.74 -0.90 -4.88
C ILE A 155 8.05 -1.87 -3.74
N ILE A 156 8.38 -3.12 -4.08
CA ILE A 156 8.71 -4.20 -3.16
C ILE A 156 10.14 -4.64 -3.44
N TYR A 157 10.95 -4.69 -2.39
CA TYR A 157 12.33 -5.15 -2.44
C TYR A 157 12.41 -6.56 -1.85
N LEU A 158 13.02 -7.47 -2.61
CA LEU A 158 13.14 -8.88 -2.27
C LEU A 158 14.61 -9.32 -2.21
N GLU A 159 14.92 -10.25 -1.30
CA GLU A 159 16.26 -10.86 -1.13
C GLU A 159 16.21 -12.35 -0.71
#